data_AF-A0A2H0HGF9-F1
#
_entry.id   AF-A0A2H0HGF9-F1
#
_cell.length_a   1.000
_cell.length_b   1.000
_cell.length_c   1.000
_cell.angle_alpha   90.00
_cell.angle_beta   90.00
_cell.angle_gamma   90.00
#
_symmetry.space_group_name_H-M   'P 1'
#
loop_
_entity.id
_entity.type
_entity.pdbx_description
1 polymer ?
#
loop_
_entity_poly.entity_id
_entity_poly.type
_entity_poly.pdbx_seq_one_letter_code
_entity_poly.pdbx_strand_id
1 'polypeptide(L)'
;MAMKKISYLSWILLPLAGLLIMSFHNKKGFEIPLSKIDTEVVKLMNTKSSQLVELTKPIPGFEGASLFSIEQEGHPMGYVLVNRVESCRAGGCDASISIDQQPFEFFDYFMILSLQGEVLRVRIFNYQATRGHEVMSKGWLRQFVGIRPHQELTVGDEIQAISGATISARAITADIVSQTTSLGDYLSDPLSQR
;
A
#
# COMPACT_ATOMS: atom_id res chain seq x y z
N MET A 1 0.92 14.28 -74.89
CA MET A 1 -0.45 14.83 -74.71
C MET A 1 -1.40 13.64 -74.65
N ALA A 2 -2.07 13.24 -73.58
CA ALA A 2 -2.22 13.71 -72.21
C ALA A 2 -2.35 12.45 -71.32
N MET A 3 -1.67 12.43 -70.16
CA MET A 3 -1.86 11.37 -69.15
C MET A 3 -2.99 11.77 -68.20
N LYS A 4 -3.98 10.90 -68.06
CA LYS A 4 -5.07 11.02 -67.08
C LYS A 4 -4.51 10.91 -65.66
N LYS A 5 -4.81 11.91 -64.82
CA LYS A 5 -4.60 11.86 -63.37
C LYS A 5 -5.55 10.84 -62.74
N ILE A 6 -5.01 9.97 -61.89
CA ILE A 6 -5.83 9.17 -60.97
C ILE A 6 -5.36 9.49 -59.55
N SER A 7 -6.31 10.05 -58.79
CA SER A 7 -6.22 10.37 -57.38
C SER A 7 -6.40 9.10 -56.56
N TYR A 8 -5.49 8.84 -55.62
CA TYR A 8 -5.76 7.95 -54.50
C TYR A 8 -5.31 8.61 -53.20
N LEU A 9 -6.33 9.10 -52.48
CA LEU A 9 -6.36 9.17 -51.03
C LEU A 9 -6.01 7.78 -50.47
N SER A 10 -4.95 7.68 -49.68
CA SER A 10 -4.74 6.52 -48.80
C SER A 10 -4.48 7.06 -47.41
N TRP A 11 -5.49 6.89 -46.56
CA TRP A 11 -5.45 7.20 -45.14
C TRP A 11 -4.33 6.41 -44.49
N ILE A 12 -3.34 7.11 -43.95
CA ILE A 12 -2.38 6.52 -43.01
C ILE A 12 -3.19 6.17 -41.76
N LEU A 13 -3.46 4.87 -41.61
CA LEU A 13 -3.90 4.23 -40.38
C LEU A 13 -2.89 4.59 -39.28
N LEU A 14 -3.23 5.56 -38.43
CA LEU A 14 -2.65 5.66 -37.10
C LEU A 14 -3.02 4.37 -36.36
N PRO A 15 -2.06 3.58 -35.86
CA PRO A 15 -2.41 2.56 -34.89
C PRO A 15 -2.78 3.34 -33.63
N LEU A 16 -4.09 3.46 -33.40
CA LEU A 16 -4.65 3.74 -32.09
C LEU A 16 -4.24 2.55 -31.22
N ALA A 17 -3.01 2.58 -30.70
CA ALA A 17 -2.59 1.72 -29.62
C ALA A 17 -3.48 2.13 -28.44
N GLY A 18 -4.64 1.49 -28.37
CA GLY A 18 -5.56 1.61 -27.27
C GLY A 18 -4.77 1.22 -26.03
N LEU A 19 -4.36 2.23 -25.26
CA LEU A 19 -3.92 2.06 -23.91
C LEU A 19 -5.16 1.58 -23.16
N LEU A 20 -5.33 0.26 -23.16
CA LEU A 20 -6.37 -0.44 -22.44
C LEU A 20 -5.95 -0.30 -20.97
N ILE A 21 -6.38 0.80 -20.36
CA ILE A 21 -6.25 1.00 -18.92
C ILE A 21 -7.12 -0.08 -18.30
N MET A 22 -6.52 -1.25 -18.03
CA MET A 22 -7.18 -2.24 -17.21
C MET A 22 -7.37 -1.59 -15.85
N SER A 23 -8.61 -1.20 -15.56
CA SER A 23 -9.02 -0.89 -14.20
C SER A 23 -8.74 -2.13 -13.37
N PHE A 24 -7.63 -2.11 -12.65
CA PHE A 24 -7.34 -3.08 -11.61
C PHE A 24 -8.43 -2.94 -10.56
N HIS A 25 -9.46 -3.79 -10.67
CA HIS A 25 -10.44 -3.96 -9.62
C HIS A 25 -9.70 -4.61 -8.44
N ASN A 26 -9.41 -3.82 -7.41
CA ASN A 26 -8.74 -4.30 -6.22
C ASN A 26 -9.65 -5.32 -5.53
N LYS A 27 -9.33 -6.60 -5.68
CA LYS A 27 -10.15 -7.72 -5.20
C LYS A 27 -10.32 -7.75 -3.67
N LYS A 28 -9.46 -7.03 -2.93
CA LYS A 28 -9.46 -7.02 -1.46
C LYS A 28 -10.31 -5.91 -0.83
N GLY A 29 -10.98 -5.07 -1.63
CA GLY A 29 -11.92 -4.06 -1.10
C GLY A 29 -11.25 -2.86 -0.41
N PHE A 30 -9.95 -2.64 -0.62
CA PHE A 30 -9.26 -1.44 -0.17
C PHE A 30 -9.75 -0.21 -0.96
N GLU A 31 -10.01 0.89 -0.26
CA GLU A 31 -10.51 2.12 -0.90
C GLU A 31 -9.39 3.09 -1.29
N ILE A 32 -8.12 2.67 -1.23
CA ILE A 32 -6.99 3.52 -1.63
C ILE A 32 -6.80 3.43 -3.15
N PRO A 33 -6.98 4.53 -3.90
CA PRO A 33 -6.72 4.52 -5.34
C PRO A 33 -5.22 4.32 -5.60
N LEU A 34 -4.85 3.35 -6.44
CA LEU A 34 -3.45 3.07 -6.82
C LEU A 34 -2.74 4.33 -7.37
N SER A 35 -3.46 5.24 -8.03
CA SER A 35 -2.91 6.51 -8.52
C SER A 35 -2.43 7.45 -7.40
N LYS A 36 -3.07 7.43 -6.22
CA LYS A 36 -2.61 8.21 -5.06
C LYS A 36 -1.33 7.62 -4.47
N ILE A 37 -1.23 6.29 -4.44
CA ILE A 37 -0.02 5.57 -4.01
C ILE A 37 1.12 5.89 -4.99
N ASP A 38 0.88 5.74 -6.28
CA ASP A 38 1.86 6.04 -7.34
C ASP A 38 2.39 7.48 -7.23
N THR A 39 1.51 8.45 -6.99
CA THR A 39 1.91 9.85 -6.76
C THR A 39 2.88 10.00 -5.56
N GLU A 40 2.64 9.27 -4.47
CA GLU A 40 3.51 9.29 -3.29
C GLU A 40 4.85 8.58 -3.56
N VAL A 41 4.85 7.51 -4.37
CA VAL A 41 6.05 6.78 -4.82
C VAL A 41 6.92 7.68 -5.70
N VAL A 42 6.37 8.25 -6.78
CA VAL A 42 7.06 9.18 -7.69
C VAL A 42 7.70 10.32 -6.91
N LYS A 43 6.96 10.92 -5.97
CA LYS A 43 7.47 11.99 -5.11
C LYS A 43 8.58 11.54 -4.16
N LEU A 44 8.45 10.35 -3.57
CA LEU A 44 9.43 9.83 -2.60
C LEU A 44 10.74 9.44 -3.28
N MET A 45 10.66 8.75 -4.41
CA MET A 45 11.82 8.22 -5.14
C MET A 45 12.42 9.22 -6.13
N ASN A 46 11.83 10.41 -6.28
CA ASN A 46 12.27 11.44 -7.23
C ASN A 46 12.39 10.90 -8.67
N THR A 47 11.42 10.07 -9.07
CA THR A 47 11.33 9.51 -10.43
C THR A 47 10.28 10.26 -11.25
N LYS A 48 10.29 10.08 -12.58
CA LYS A 48 9.25 10.60 -13.48
C LYS A 48 8.00 9.72 -13.49
N SER A 49 8.15 8.42 -13.27
CA SER A 49 7.06 7.45 -13.27
C SER A 49 7.45 6.17 -12.55
N SER A 50 6.45 5.44 -12.05
CA SER A 50 6.57 4.09 -11.53
C SER A 50 5.48 3.20 -12.11
N GLN A 51 5.70 1.89 -12.07
CA GLN A 51 4.66 0.90 -12.29
C GLN A 51 4.51 0.06 -11.02
N LEU A 52 3.28 -0.07 -10.52
CA LEU A 52 2.96 -0.92 -9.38
C LEU A 52 2.46 -2.27 -9.92
N VAL A 53 3.22 -3.33 -9.67
CA VAL A 53 2.89 -4.69 -10.11
C VAL A 53 2.50 -5.52 -8.90
N GLU A 54 1.23 -5.94 -8.82
CA GLU A 54 0.74 -6.73 -7.69
C GLU A 54 1.40 -8.12 -7.65
N LEU A 55 1.93 -8.50 -6.48
CA LEU A 55 2.48 -9.82 -6.22
C LEU A 55 1.32 -10.75 -5.81
N THR A 56 0.80 -11.51 -6.77
CA THR A 56 -0.44 -12.30 -6.62
C THR A 56 -0.22 -13.71 -6.05
N LYS A 57 1.03 -14.16 -5.93
CA LYS A 57 1.35 -15.42 -5.25
C LYS A 57 0.91 -15.29 -3.79
N PRO A 58 0.25 -16.29 -3.20
CA PRO A 58 -0.01 -16.29 -1.75
C PRO A 58 1.32 -16.23 -1.01
N ILE A 59 1.57 -15.14 -0.30
CA ILE A 59 2.76 -14.98 0.55
C ILE A 59 2.30 -15.17 1.99
N PRO A 60 2.85 -16.16 2.72
CA PRO A 60 2.57 -16.31 4.16
C PRO A 60 2.79 -14.99 4.90
N GLY A 61 1.88 -14.64 5.81
CA GLY A 61 1.92 -13.37 6.55
C GLY A 61 1.22 -12.17 5.86
N PHE A 62 0.83 -12.32 4.59
CA PHE A 62 0.08 -11.29 3.83
C PHE A 62 -1.39 -11.65 3.61
N GLU A 63 -1.96 -12.47 4.51
CA GLU A 63 -3.35 -12.92 4.51
C GLU A 63 -4.31 -11.77 4.87
N GLY A 64 -4.37 -10.76 4.02
CA GLY A 64 -5.14 -9.54 4.25
C GLY A 64 -4.58 -8.37 3.48
N ALA A 65 -3.26 -8.23 3.44
CA ALA A 65 -2.56 -7.15 2.74
C ALA A 65 -2.41 -7.41 1.23
N SER A 66 -2.37 -6.34 0.42
CA SER A 66 -1.89 -6.39 -0.97
C SER A 66 -0.46 -5.88 -1.04
N LEU A 67 0.42 -6.67 -1.66
CA LEU A 67 1.82 -6.33 -1.87
C LEU A 67 2.07 -6.06 -3.36
N PHE A 68 2.76 -4.98 -3.66
CA PHE A 68 3.11 -4.55 -5.02
C PHE A 68 4.62 -4.35 -5.12
N SER A 69 5.23 -4.81 -6.22
CA SER A 69 6.56 -4.36 -6.62
C SER A 69 6.49 -2.98 -7.26
N ILE A 70 7.42 -2.10 -6.92
CA ILE A 70 7.62 -0.82 -7.59
C ILE A 70 8.66 -1.04 -8.68
N GLU A 71 8.22 -1.02 -9.94
CA GLU A 71 9.08 -1.22 -11.11
C GLU A 71 9.37 0.10 -11.80
N GLN A 72 10.63 0.32 -12.16
CA GLN A 72 11.06 1.41 -13.02
C GLN A 72 11.91 0.87 -14.16
N GLU A 73 11.46 1.09 -15.40
CA GLU A 73 12.18 0.64 -16.60
C GLU A 73 12.57 -0.84 -16.54
N GLY A 74 11.73 -1.69 -15.94
CA GLY A 74 11.96 -3.13 -15.77
C GLY A 74 12.88 -3.53 -14.62
N HIS A 75 13.25 -2.59 -13.74
CA HIS A 75 14.05 -2.85 -12.55
C HIS A 75 13.22 -2.60 -11.28
N PRO A 76 13.25 -3.54 -10.31
CA PRO A 76 12.55 -3.35 -9.05
C PRO A 76 13.29 -2.29 -8.22
N MET A 77 12.52 -1.36 -7.66
CA MET A 77 13.02 -0.23 -6.85
C MET A 77 12.60 -0.32 -5.38
N GLY A 78 11.63 -1.16 -5.07
CA GLY A 78 11.08 -1.33 -3.73
C GLY A 78 9.70 -1.96 -3.77
N TYR A 79 8.96 -1.84 -2.66
CA TYR A 79 7.64 -2.42 -2.53
C TYR A 79 6.62 -1.41 -2.00
N VAL A 80 5.35 -1.61 -2.35
CA VAL A 80 4.22 -1.02 -1.66
C VAL A 80 3.42 -2.11 -1.00
N LEU A 81 3.13 -1.93 0.28
CA LEU A 81 2.16 -2.76 0.98
C LEU A 81 0.94 -1.92 1.32
N VAL A 82 -0.24 -2.45 1.01
CA VAL A 82 -1.54 -1.86 1.34
C VAL A 82 -2.27 -2.81 2.29
N ASN A 83 -2.72 -2.31 3.44
CA ASN A 83 -3.45 -3.13 4.40
C ASN A 83 -4.54 -2.32 5.14
N ARG A 84 -5.44 -3.03 5.81
CA ARG A 84 -6.46 -2.47 6.69
C ARG A 84 -6.14 -2.84 8.12
N VAL A 85 -6.23 -1.86 9.01
CA VAL A 85 -6.12 -2.08 10.46
C VAL A 85 -7.49 -1.88 11.07
N GLU A 86 -7.95 -2.89 11.80
CA GLU A 86 -9.13 -2.79 12.64
C GLU A 86 -8.77 -2.10 13.96
N SER A 87 -9.68 -1.25 14.44
CA SER A 87 -9.56 -0.50 15.69
C SER A 87 -10.81 -0.69 16.54
N CYS A 88 -10.65 -0.81 17.86
CA CYS A 88 -11.79 -0.96 18.77
C CYS A 88 -12.56 0.35 18.92
N ARG A 89 -13.89 0.26 18.86
CA ARG A 89 -14.82 1.38 19.09
C ARG A 89 -14.72 1.94 20.52
N ALA A 90 -15.11 3.20 20.67
CA ALA A 90 -15.41 3.80 21.98
C ALA A 90 -16.54 3.02 22.71
N GLY A 91 -16.20 2.37 23.82
CA GLY A 91 -17.11 1.48 24.58
C GLY A 91 -16.49 0.13 24.93
N GLY A 92 -15.37 -0.22 24.30
CA GLY A 92 -14.63 -1.45 24.56
C GLY A 92 -15.00 -2.57 23.59
N CYS A 93 -13.99 -3.37 23.24
CA CYS A 93 -14.17 -4.66 22.59
C CYS A 93 -14.61 -5.67 23.67
N ASP A 94 -15.82 -5.52 24.18
CA ASP A 94 -16.38 -6.46 25.15
C ASP A 94 -16.78 -7.74 24.40
N ALA A 95 -16.16 -8.87 24.75
CA ALA A 95 -16.24 -10.16 24.04
C ALA A 95 -17.64 -10.81 24.06
N SER A 96 -18.67 -10.08 24.51
CA SER A 96 -20.04 -10.53 24.72
C SER A 96 -21.00 -10.14 23.59
N ILE A 97 -20.56 -9.35 22.60
CA ILE A 97 -21.36 -8.98 21.43
C ILE A 97 -20.86 -9.79 20.22
N SER A 98 -21.77 -10.50 19.56
CA SER A 98 -21.48 -11.28 18.35
C SER A 98 -20.79 -10.41 17.29
N ILE A 99 -19.63 -10.89 16.82
CA ILE A 99 -18.77 -10.29 15.79
C ILE A 99 -19.58 -9.88 14.54
N ASP A 100 -20.67 -10.58 14.25
CA ASP A 100 -21.54 -10.35 13.08
C ASP A 100 -22.54 -9.17 13.21
N GLN A 101 -22.56 -8.45 14.34
CA GLN A 101 -23.58 -7.41 14.60
C GLN A 101 -23.01 -5.99 14.78
N GLN A 102 -21.68 -5.79 14.75
CA GLN A 102 -21.08 -4.45 14.82
C GLN A 102 -20.16 -4.17 13.63
N PRO A 103 -20.31 -3.02 12.95
CA PRO A 103 -19.29 -2.58 12.01
C PRO A 103 -18.02 -2.26 12.79
N PHE A 104 -16.93 -3.00 12.50
CA PHE A 104 -15.61 -2.68 13.01
C PHE A 104 -15.23 -1.25 12.59
N GLU A 105 -14.58 -0.52 13.49
CA GLU A 105 -13.92 0.72 13.11
C GLU A 105 -12.58 0.36 12.47
N PHE A 106 -12.21 1.01 11.37
CA PHE A 106 -10.99 0.64 10.67
C PHE A 106 -10.35 1.83 9.99
N PHE A 107 -9.12 1.64 9.54
CA PHE A 107 -8.50 2.51 8.57
C PHE A 107 -7.65 1.71 7.60
N ASP A 108 -7.61 2.17 6.37
CA ASP A 108 -6.71 1.64 5.35
C ASP A 108 -5.38 2.38 5.47
N TYR A 109 -4.26 1.72 5.19
CA TYR A 109 -2.99 2.39 5.10
C TYR A 109 -2.12 1.73 4.03
N PHE A 110 -1.07 2.45 3.64
CA PHE A 110 0.00 1.83 2.88
C PHE A 110 1.36 2.24 3.42
N MET A 111 2.34 1.38 3.17
CA MET A 111 3.74 1.67 3.37
C MET A 111 4.54 1.47 2.08
N ILE A 112 5.47 2.38 1.83
CA ILE A 112 6.47 2.26 0.77
C ILE A 112 7.76 1.77 1.41
N LEU A 113 8.36 0.75 0.83
CA LEU A 113 9.49 0.01 1.37
C LEU A 113 10.64 -0.02 0.37
N SER A 114 11.86 -0.09 0.88
CA SER A 114 13.05 -0.35 0.07
C SER A 114 13.09 -1.81 -0.41
N LEU A 115 14.06 -2.12 -1.28
CA LEU A 115 14.34 -3.49 -1.70
C LEU A 115 14.75 -4.42 -0.53
N GLN A 116 15.19 -3.86 0.59
CA GLN A 116 15.58 -4.60 1.79
C GLN A 116 14.44 -4.65 2.84
N GLY A 117 13.24 -4.19 2.47
CA GLY A 117 12.09 -4.15 3.37
C GLY A 117 12.15 -3.03 4.42
N GLU A 118 13.04 -2.05 4.28
CA GLU A 118 13.08 -0.88 5.15
C GLU A 118 11.91 0.06 4.84
N VAL A 119 11.20 0.53 5.87
CA VAL A 119 10.07 1.44 5.70
C VAL A 119 10.57 2.84 5.29
N LEU A 120 10.17 3.28 4.11
CA LEU A 120 10.52 4.61 3.57
C LEU A 120 9.40 5.65 3.80
N ARG A 121 8.14 5.19 3.87
CA ARG A 121 6.98 6.07 4.10
C ARG A 121 5.76 5.28 4.57
N VAL A 122 4.98 5.87 5.47
CA VAL A 122 3.65 5.37 5.86
C VAL A 122 2.59 6.46 5.63
N ARG A 123 1.41 6.06 5.16
CA ARG A 123 0.22 6.91 5.01
C ARG A 123 -1.05 6.16 5.37
N ILE A 124 -1.92 6.82 6.13
CA ILE A 124 -3.26 6.34 6.46
C ILE A 124 -4.29 7.01 5.54
N PHE A 125 -5.28 6.24 5.11
CA PHE A 125 -6.43 6.59 4.29
C PHE A 125 -7.70 5.96 4.85
N ASN A 126 -8.87 6.43 4.39
CA ASN A 126 -10.18 5.85 4.73
C ASN A 126 -10.36 5.55 6.23
N TYR A 127 -10.15 6.56 7.08
CA TYR A 127 -10.25 6.40 8.53
C TYR A 127 -11.71 6.40 8.97
N GLN A 128 -12.28 5.20 9.13
CA GLN A 128 -13.65 4.91 9.55
C GLN A 128 -13.68 4.52 11.04
N ALA A 129 -13.18 5.40 11.89
CA ALA A 129 -13.16 5.23 13.34
C ALA A 129 -13.64 6.51 14.05
N THR A 130 -14.28 6.38 15.20
CA THR A 130 -14.85 7.53 15.94
C THR A 130 -13.82 8.32 16.72
N ARG A 131 -12.66 7.72 17.01
CA ARG A 131 -11.56 8.33 17.77
C ARG A 131 -10.21 7.93 17.22
N GLY A 132 -9.18 8.68 17.60
CA GLY A 132 -7.79 8.32 17.31
C GLY A 132 -7.23 8.85 15.99
N HIS A 133 -7.92 9.79 15.33
CA HIS A 133 -7.47 10.40 14.07
C HIS A 133 -6.05 11.00 14.16
N GLU A 134 -5.54 11.24 15.36
CA GLU A 134 -4.19 11.71 15.61
C GLU A 134 -3.11 10.79 15.01
N VAL A 135 -3.38 9.48 14.85
CA VAL A 135 -2.45 8.57 14.16
C VAL A 135 -2.25 8.91 12.69
N MET A 136 -3.15 9.68 12.07
CA MET A 136 -3.02 10.15 10.68
C MET A 136 -2.00 11.29 10.54
N SER A 137 -1.49 11.84 11.64
CA SER A 137 -0.49 12.89 11.62
C SER A 137 0.77 12.45 10.87
N LYS A 138 1.13 13.19 9.81
CA LYS A 138 2.37 12.97 9.05
C LYS A 138 3.62 13.03 9.94
N GLY A 139 3.59 13.84 10.99
CA GLY A 139 4.69 13.94 11.95
C GLY A 139 4.83 12.68 12.78
N TRP A 140 3.71 12.17 13.30
CA TRP A 140 3.70 10.94 14.10
C TRP A 140 4.07 9.72 13.26
N LEU A 141 3.50 9.58 12.06
CA LEU A 141 3.79 8.48 11.12
C LEU A 141 5.25 8.45 10.65
N ARG A 142 6.02 9.54 10.81
CA ARG A 142 7.44 9.58 10.44
C ARG A 142 8.29 8.68 11.34
N GLN A 143 7.83 8.35 12.54
CA GLN A 143 8.56 7.47 13.47
C GLN A 143 8.76 6.06 12.91
N PHE A 144 7.93 5.63 11.95
CA PHE A 144 8.10 4.34 11.29
C PHE A 144 9.13 4.37 10.15
N VAL A 145 9.65 5.53 9.74
CA VAL A 145 10.65 5.59 8.66
C VAL A 145 11.99 5.06 9.19
N GLY A 146 12.62 4.17 8.42
CA GLY A 146 13.89 3.54 8.77
C GLY A 146 13.74 2.22 9.54
N ILE A 147 12.51 1.81 9.86
CA ILE A 147 12.24 0.51 10.47
C ILE A 147 12.58 -0.59 9.48
N ARG A 148 13.37 -1.56 9.94
CA ARG A 148 13.81 -2.72 9.16
C ARG A 148 13.04 -3.97 9.57
N PRO A 149 13.00 -5.02 8.73
CA PRO A 149 12.40 -6.29 9.11
C PRO A 149 12.95 -6.84 10.43
N HIS A 150 12.09 -7.54 11.19
CA HIS A 150 12.40 -8.13 12.51
C HIS A 150 12.76 -7.12 13.61
N GLN A 151 12.46 -5.84 13.41
CA GLN A 151 12.59 -4.84 14.46
C GLN A 151 11.30 -4.77 15.30
N GLU A 152 11.43 -4.95 16.60
CA GLU A 152 10.34 -4.78 17.56
C GLU A 152 10.04 -3.29 17.79
N LEU A 153 8.76 -2.96 17.97
CA LEU A 153 8.31 -1.60 18.26
C LEU A 153 7.21 -1.61 19.31
N THR A 154 7.40 -0.82 20.36
CA THR A 154 6.40 -0.65 21.42
C THR A 154 5.92 0.80 21.50
N VAL A 155 4.60 0.98 21.56
CA VAL A 155 3.99 2.30 21.79
C VAL A 155 4.20 2.72 23.24
N GLY A 156 4.85 3.87 23.42
CA GLY A 156 5.35 4.36 24.71
C GLY A 156 6.88 4.32 24.80
N ASP A 157 7.51 3.47 23.99
CA ASP A 157 8.97 3.28 23.95
C ASP A 157 9.53 3.84 22.63
N GLU A 158 9.67 3.01 21.58
CA GLU A 158 10.17 3.45 20.27
C GLU A 158 9.18 4.35 19.52
N ILE A 159 7.87 4.14 19.75
CA ILE A 159 6.80 4.91 19.11
C ILE A 159 6.07 5.73 20.15
N GLN A 160 5.98 7.05 19.95
CA GLN A 160 5.28 7.94 20.86
C GLN A 160 3.81 7.53 21.06
N ALA A 161 3.40 7.43 22.32
CA ALA A 161 1.99 7.27 22.67
C ALA A 161 1.19 8.52 22.28
N ILE A 162 -0.07 8.33 21.92
CA ILE A 162 -1.00 9.42 21.63
C ILE A 162 -2.20 9.36 22.55
N SER A 163 -2.40 10.42 23.33
CA SER A 163 -3.58 10.56 24.18
C SER A 163 -4.86 10.50 23.34
N GLY A 164 -5.81 9.67 23.73
CA GLY A 164 -7.08 9.49 23.02
C GLY A 164 -7.01 8.60 21.77
N ALA A 165 -5.81 8.14 21.38
CA ALA A 165 -5.59 7.28 20.21
C ALA A 165 -4.77 6.01 20.50
N THR A 166 -4.64 5.62 21.78
CA THR A 166 -3.78 4.49 22.20
C THR A 166 -4.08 3.18 21.48
N ILE A 167 -5.37 2.88 21.26
CA ILE A 167 -5.80 1.64 20.59
C ILE A 167 -5.33 1.65 19.12
N SER A 168 -5.66 2.71 18.37
CA SER A 168 -5.25 2.86 16.97
C SER A 168 -3.73 2.87 16.82
N ALA A 169 -3.02 3.56 17.73
CA ALA A 169 -1.56 3.63 17.73
C ALA A 169 -0.92 2.26 17.94
N ARG A 170 -1.43 1.46 18.88
CA ARG A 170 -0.95 0.08 19.11
C ARG A 170 -1.27 -0.83 17.94
N ALA A 171 -2.48 -0.75 17.40
CA ALA A 171 -2.92 -1.60 16.30
C ALA A 171 -2.07 -1.40 15.04
N ILE A 172 -1.86 -0.14 14.60
CA ILE A 172 -1.01 0.11 13.42
C ILE A 172 0.45 -0.23 13.67
N THR A 173 0.97 -0.01 14.89
CA THR A 173 2.36 -0.37 15.23
C THR A 173 2.57 -1.87 15.13
N ALA A 174 1.65 -2.66 15.72
CA ALA A 174 1.71 -4.12 15.65
C ALA A 174 1.58 -4.64 14.21
N ASP A 175 0.67 -4.04 13.41
CA ASP A 175 0.53 -4.44 12.01
C ASP A 175 1.79 -4.12 11.19
N ILE A 176 2.39 -2.93 11.35
CA ILE A 176 3.65 -2.58 10.67
C ILE A 176 4.78 -3.56 11.04
N VAL A 177 4.94 -3.92 12.31
CA VAL A 177 5.96 -4.90 12.74
C VAL A 177 5.70 -6.27 12.10
N SER A 178 4.45 -6.74 12.12
CA SER A 178 4.05 -8.01 11.51
C SER A 178 4.33 -8.04 10.00
N GLN A 179 3.93 -6.99 9.30
CA GLN A 179 4.07 -6.90 7.84
C GLN A 179 5.53 -6.74 7.40
N THR A 180 6.32 -5.93 8.12
CA THR A 180 7.77 -5.79 7.80
C THR A 180 8.54 -7.07 8.09
N THR A 181 8.20 -7.79 9.16
CA THR A 181 8.74 -9.12 9.47
C THR A 181 8.42 -10.12 8.37
N SER A 182 7.15 -10.23 7.97
CA SER A 182 6.71 -11.14 6.90
C SER A 182 7.40 -10.83 5.57
N LEU A 183 7.61 -9.55 5.26
CA LEU A 183 8.37 -9.15 4.08
C LEU A 183 9.84 -9.55 4.19
N GLY A 184 10.47 -9.36 5.35
CA GLY A 184 11.85 -9.81 5.58
C GLY A 184 12.02 -11.31 5.35
N ASP A 185 11.11 -12.12 5.91
CA ASP A 185 11.10 -13.57 5.71
C ASP A 185 10.97 -13.91 4.23
N TYR A 186 10.02 -13.30 3.51
CA TYR A 186 9.82 -13.47 2.07
C TYR A 186 11.05 -13.10 1.22
N LEU A 187 11.74 -12.01 1.58
CA LEU A 187 12.94 -11.55 0.88
C LEU A 187 14.17 -12.44 1.17
N SER A 188 14.19 -13.10 2.33
CA SER A 188 15.28 -14.00 2.73
C SER A 188 15.17 -15.39 2.12
N ASP A 189 13.97 -15.81 1.68
CA ASP A 189 13.71 -17.13 1.10
C ASP A 189 14.05 -17.20 -0.42
N PRO A 190 15.07 -17.98 -0.83
CA PRO A 190 15.45 -18.12 -2.24
C PRO A 190 14.37 -18.78 -3.13
N LEU A 191 13.42 -19.51 -2.56
CA LEU A 191 12.33 -20.15 -3.30
C LEU A 191 11.19 -19.18 -3.59
N SER A 192 10.96 -18.23 -2.68
CA SER A 192 9.96 -17.18 -2.80
C SER A 192 10.21 -16.18 -3.95
N GLN A 193 11.46 -16.07 -4.41
CA GLN A 193 11.90 -15.21 -5.50
C GLN A 193 11.95 -15.91 -6.89
N ARG A 194 11.59 -17.20 -6.98
CA ARG A 194 11.45 -17.94 -8.25
C ARG A 194 9.99 -18.01 -8.68
#